data_AF-A0A7R9AJL4-F1
#
_entry.id   AF-A0A7R9AJL4-F1
#
_cell.length_a   1.000
_cell.length_b   1.000
_cell.length_c   1.000
_cell.angle_alpha   90.00
_cell.angle_beta   90.00
_cell.angle_gamma   90.00
#
_symmetry.space_group_name_H-M   'P 1'
#
loop_
_entity.id
_entity.type
_entity.pdbx_description
1 polymer ?
#
loop_
_entity_poly.entity_id
_entity_poly.type
_entity_poly.pdbx_seq_one_letter_code
_entity_poly.pdbx_strand_id
1 'polypeptide(L)'
;MRGTLVALFWLCVGCSFVAESSAGSCLDAVMGDGKGSKGVSSTCSALSGNAANHDDAMDSLLGELLRLDLEYIQLASQFSRDSVAWPGFHGFIQGMADEHWKEALDLVKHAAMRGLKPKIWVQAKVRGKGGRE
;
A
#
# COMPACT_ATOMS: atom_id res chain seq x y z
N MET A 1 -36.22 35.72 27.74
CA MET A 1 -35.78 35.10 26.47
C MET A 1 -34.27 34.80 26.50
N ARG A 2 -33.82 33.91 27.40
CA ARG A 2 -32.38 33.56 27.56
C ARG A 2 -32.11 32.06 27.73
N GLY A 3 -33.13 31.25 28.00
CA GLY A 3 -32.99 29.80 28.22
C GLY A 3 -33.06 28.92 26.97
N THR A 4 -33.66 29.42 25.87
CA THR A 4 -33.87 28.62 24.65
C THR A 4 -32.64 28.50 23.75
N LEU A 5 -31.66 29.42 23.85
CA LEU A 5 -30.45 29.38 23.04
C LEU A 5 -29.40 28.37 23.55
N VAL A 6 -29.37 28.07 24.86
CA VAL A 6 -28.40 27.13 25.46
C VAL A 6 -28.77 25.68 25.14
N ALA A 7 -30.06 25.36 25.04
CA ALA A 7 -30.54 24.03 24.70
C ALA A 7 -30.23 23.63 23.25
N LEU A 8 -30.30 24.58 22.30
CA LEU A 8 -29.94 24.35 20.90
C LEU A 8 -28.44 24.12 20.72
N PHE A 9 -27.60 24.79 21.51
CA PHE A 9 -26.15 24.61 21.45
C PHE A 9 -25.72 23.20 21.91
N TRP A 10 -26.39 22.63 22.91
CA TRP A 10 -26.15 21.26 23.37
C TRP A 10 -26.67 20.17 22.41
N LEU A 11 -27.78 20.43 21.71
CA LEU A 11 -28.33 19.51 20.71
C LEU A 11 -27.46 19.39 19.46
N CYS A 12 -26.73 20.44 19.07
CA CYS A 12 -25.81 20.40 17.93
C CYS A 12 -24.47 19.71 18.26
N VAL A 13 -23.96 19.85 19.48
CA VAL A 13 -22.70 19.23 19.90
C VAL A 13 -22.84 17.71 20.13
N GLY A 14 -24.04 17.23 20.48
CA GLY A 14 -24.31 15.81 20.68
C GLY A 14 -24.43 14.97 19.40
N CYS A 15 -24.70 15.57 18.25
CA CYS A 15 -24.99 14.83 17.01
C CYS A 15 -23.80 14.64 16.07
N SER A 16 -22.60 15.11 16.42
CA SER A 16 -21.44 15.08 15.50
C SER A 16 -20.38 14.02 15.82
N PHE A 17 -20.60 13.15 16.79
CA PHE A 17 -19.62 12.10 17.11
C PHE A 17 -20.23 10.71 17.01
N VAL A 18 -19.57 9.89 16.19
CA VAL A 18 -19.79 8.47 15.87
C VAL A 18 -20.55 8.23 14.56
N ALA A 19 -19.80 8.41 13.48
CA ALA A 19 -19.90 7.53 12.33
C ALA A 19 -19.27 6.17 12.71
N GLU A 20 -20.07 5.25 13.26
CA GLU A 20 -19.68 3.84 13.35
C GLU A 20 -20.09 3.19 12.01
N SER A 21 -19.11 2.96 11.14
CA SER A 21 -19.33 2.18 9.93
C SER A 21 -19.78 0.78 10.34
N SER A 22 -21.03 0.43 10.03
CA SER A 22 -21.57 -0.92 10.23
C SER A 22 -20.98 -1.89 9.19
N ALA A 23 -19.70 -2.21 9.33
CA ALA A 23 -19.15 -3.42 8.75
C ALA A 23 -19.54 -4.56 9.72
N GLY A 24 -20.44 -5.44 9.29
CA GLY A 24 -20.82 -6.62 10.07
C GLY A 24 -19.56 -7.39 10.51
N SER A 25 -19.48 -7.74 11.78
CA SER A 25 -18.31 -8.41 12.35
C SER A 25 -18.03 -9.73 11.62
N CYS A 26 -16.76 -10.12 11.48
CA CYS A 26 -16.40 -11.42 10.90
C CYS A 26 -17.09 -12.58 11.63
N LEU A 27 -17.31 -12.44 12.95
CA LEU A 27 -18.05 -13.41 13.74
C LEU A 27 -19.49 -13.59 13.26
N ASP A 28 -20.18 -12.50 12.92
CA ASP A 28 -21.55 -12.53 12.41
C ASP A 28 -21.63 -13.21 11.03
N ALA A 29 -20.63 -12.99 10.17
CA ALA A 29 -20.53 -13.65 8.89
C ALA A 29 -20.29 -15.17 9.02
N VAL A 30 -19.42 -15.59 9.94
CA VAL A 30 -19.17 -17.02 10.22
C VAL A 30 -20.38 -17.70 10.85
N MET A 31 -21.10 -17.01 11.74
CA MET A 31 -22.28 -17.56 12.41
C MET A 31 -23.52 -17.57 11.50
N GLY A 32 -23.62 -16.64 10.55
CA GLY A 32 -24.69 -16.57 9.55
C GLY A 32 -24.57 -17.63 8.44
N ASP A 33 -23.36 -18.04 8.08
CA ASP A 33 -23.11 -19.06 7.04
C ASP A 33 -23.38 -20.52 7.50
N GLY A 34 -23.85 -20.72 8.74
CA GLY A 34 -24.14 -22.03 9.33
C GLY A 34 -25.22 -22.90 8.63
N LYS A 35 -25.73 -22.51 7.45
CA LYS A 35 -26.68 -23.30 6.64
C LYS A 35 -26.32 -23.43 5.16
N GLY A 36 -25.20 -22.87 4.69
CA GLY A 36 -24.83 -22.89 3.27
C GLY A 36 -23.40 -23.34 3.04
N SER A 37 -23.20 -24.35 2.19
CA SER A 37 -21.88 -24.87 1.79
C SER A 37 -21.03 -23.91 0.94
N LYS A 38 -21.11 -22.60 1.17
CA LYS A 38 -20.29 -21.59 0.49
C LYS A 38 -19.33 -21.00 1.51
N GLY A 39 -18.03 -21.11 1.22
CA GLY A 39 -16.95 -20.73 2.13
C GLY A 39 -17.05 -19.29 2.63
N VAL A 40 -16.52 -19.11 3.85
CA VAL A 40 -16.50 -17.89 4.67
C VAL A 40 -16.42 -16.59 3.87
N SER A 41 -17.39 -15.71 4.13
CA SER A 41 -17.57 -14.35 3.62
C SER A 41 -16.30 -13.48 3.55
N SER A 42 -16.25 -12.65 2.50
CA SER A 42 -15.25 -11.60 2.22
C SER A 42 -15.01 -10.58 3.34
N THR A 43 -15.88 -10.54 4.35
CA THR A 43 -15.76 -9.67 5.54
C THR A 43 -14.75 -10.14 6.58
N CYS A 44 -14.26 -11.39 6.51
CA CYS A 44 -13.20 -11.91 7.38
C CYS A 44 -11.79 -11.65 6.79
N SER A 45 -11.49 -10.39 6.46
CA SER A 45 -10.18 -9.98 5.94
C SER A 45 -9.45 -9.09 6.96
N ALA A 46 -8.12 -9.11 6.96
CA ALA A 46 -7.30 -8.16 7.73
C ALA A 46 -7.38 -6.70 7.21
N LEU A 47 -8.21 -6.47 6.20
CA LEU A 47 -8.42 -5.20 5.54
C LEU A 47 -9.16 -4.25 6.49
N SER A 48 -8.40 -3.37 7.13
CA SER A 48 -8.92 -2.43 8.13
C SER A 48 -8.90 -1.00 7.62
N GLY A 49 -9.98 -0.25 7.84
CA GLY A 49 -10.05 1.18 7.56
C GLY A 49 -9.94 1.53 6.07
N ASN A 50 -9.30 2.65 5.78
CA ASN A 50 -9.19 3.19 4.41
C ASN A 50 -8.07 2.55 3.57
N ALA A 51 -7.57 1.37 3.95
CA ALA A 51 -6.41 0.73 3.31
C ALA A 51 -6.61 0.48 1.80
N ALA A 52 -7.86 0.21 1.37
CA ALA A 52 -8.19 0.05 -0.04
C ALA A 52 -7.89 1.30 -0.88
N ASN A 53 -7.98 2.50 -0.29
CA ASN A 53 -7.70 3.77 -0.99
C ASN A 53 -6.20 4.09 -1.09
N HIS A 54 -5.34 3.29 -0.45
CA HIS A 54 -3.89 3.43 -0.52
C HIS A 54 -3.23 2.31 -1.33
N ASP A 55 -4.00 1.36 -1.86
CA ASP A 55 -3.47 0.23 -2.66
C ASP A 55 -2.66 0.72 -3.87
N ASP A 56 -3.18 1.71 -4.61
CA ASP A 56 -2.50 2.27 -5.79
C ASP A 56 -1.19 2.98 -5.45
N ALA A 57 -1.13 3.67 -4.30
CA ALA A 57 0.09 4.33 -3.84
C ALA A 57 1.16 3.31 -3.47
N MET A 58 0.77 2.22 -2.79
CA MET A 58 1.67 1.12 -2.44
C MET A 58 2.17 0.38 -3.68
N ASP A 59 1.28 0.07 -4.63
CA ASP A 59 1.64 -0.53 -5.92
C ASP A 59 2.63 0.36 -6.70
N SER A 60 2.42 1.69 -6.69
CA SER A 60 3.32 2.62 -7.36
C SER A 60 4.71 2.70 -6.72
N LEU A 61 4.77 2.68 -5.38
CA LEU A 61 6.02 2.71 -4.63
C LEU A 61 6.79 1.40 -4.82
N LEU A 62 6.10 0.26 -4.80
CA LEU A 62 6.70 -1.05 -5.07
C LEU A 62 7.31 -1.10 -6.48
N GLY A 63 6.58 -0.58 -7.48
CA GLY A 63 7.08 -0.49 -8.85
C GLY A 63 8.35 0.37 -8.97
N GLU A 64 8.42 1.49 -8.26
CA GLU A 64 9.58 2.37 -8.27
C GLU A 64 10.80 1.75 -7.58
N LEU A 65 10.62 1.08 -6.44
CA LEU A 65 11.70 0.37 -5.74
C LEU A 65 12.32 -0.73 -6.62
N LEU A 66 11.47 -1.51 -7.30
CA LEU A 66 11.94 -2.56 -8.23
C LEU A 66 12.64 -1.97 -9.46
N ARG A 67 12.19 -0.81 -9.95
CA ARG A 67 12.85 -0.12 -11.07
C ARG A 67 14.24 0.34 -10.67
N LEU A 68 14.38 0.96 -9.50
CA LEU A 68 15.66 1.43 -8.97
C LEU A 68 16.62 0.27 -8.72
N ASP A 69 16.15 -0.83 -8.12
CA ASP A 69 16.95 -2.05 -7.94
C ASP A 69 17.58 -2.54 -9.26
N LEU A 70 16.75 -2.68 -10.31
CA LEU A 70 17.23 -3.08 -11.63
C LEU A 70 18.23 -2.09 -12.24
N GLU A 71 18.01 -0.79 -12.08
CA GLU A 71 18.93 0.24 -12.56
C GLU A 71 20.27 0.20 -11.83
N TYR A 72 20.26 0.00 -10.51
CA TYR A 72 21.49 -0.11 -9.72
C TYR A 72 22.22 -1.41 -10.02
N ILE A 73 21.55 -2.55 -10.20
CA ILE A 73 22.19 -3.79 -10.63
C ILE A 73 22.85 -3.62 -12.01
N GLN A 74 22.13 -2.99 -12.94
CA GLN A 74 22.68 -2.71 -14.27
C GLN A 74 23.89 -1.78 -14.19
N LEU A 75 23.82 -0.74 -13.36
CA LEU A 75 24.92 0.19 -13.14
C LEU A 75 26.12 -0.52 -12.50
N ALA A 76 25.90 -1.34 -11.47
CA ALA A 76 26.93 -2.15 -10.82
C ALA A 76 27.63 -3.05 -11.85
N SER A 77 26.89 -3.67 -12.77
CA SER A 77 27.47 -4.53 -13.82
C SER A 77 28.42 -3.80 -14.77
N GLN A 78 28.26 -2.47 -14.94
CA GLN A 78 29.17 -1.68 -15.77
C GLN A 78 30.52 -1.49 -15.08
N PHE A 79 30.54 -1.38 -13.75
CA PHE A 79 31.76 -1.19 -12.96
C PHE A 79 32.50 -2.50 -12.66
N SER A 80 31.85 -3.65 -12.82
CA SER A 80 32.49 -4.98 -12.74
C SER A 80 33.17 -5.40 -14.05
N ARG A 81 33.02 -4.65 -15.15
CA ARG A 81 33.70 -4.97 -16.41
C ARG A 81 35.20 -4.79 -16.26
N ASP A 82 35.97 -5.70 -16.87
CA ASP A 82 37.44 -5.68 -16.86
C ASP A 82 38.04 -4.36 -17.35
N SER A 83 37.29 -3.59 -18.15
CA SER A 83 37.71 -2.29 -18.69
C SER A 83 37.61 -1.13 -17.69
N VAL A 84 36.77 -1.23 -16.66
CA VAL A 84 36.55 -0.17 -15.65
C VAL A 84 37.04 -0.61 -14.27
N ALA A 85 36.90 -1.90 -13.94
CA ALA A 85 37.52 -2.58 -12.80
C ALA A 85 37.55 -1.76 -11.50
N TRP A 86 36.40 -1.20 -11.10
CA TRP A 86 36.23 -0.46 -9.85
C TRP A 86 35.38 -1.27 -8.86
N PRO A 87 35.98 -2.29 -8.20
CA PRO A 87 35.24 -3.23 -7.35
C PRO A 87 34.60 -2.56 -6.12
N GLY A 88 35.23 -1.49 -5.59
CA GLY A 88 34.65 -0.72 -4.48
C GLY A 88 33.36 -0.01 -4.88
N PHE A 89 33.31 0.57 -6.09
CA PHE A 89 32.11 1.23 -6.59
C PHE A 89 31.04 0.20 -6.98
N HIS A 90 31.43 -0.93 -7.56
CA HIS A 90 30.54 -2.06 -7.79
C HIS A 90 29.85 -2.51 -6.50
N GLY A 91 30.62 -2.77 -5.43
CA GLY A 91 30.07 -3.17 -4.14
C GLY A 91 29.17 -2.11 -3.49
N PHE A 92 29.49 -0.83 -3.64
CA PHE A 92 28.65 0.26 -3.15
C PHE A 92 27.30 0.33 -3.88
N ILE A 93 27.31 0.30 -5.21
CA ILE A 93 26.08 0.34 -6.01
C ILE A 93 25.24 -0.94 -5.79
N GLN A 94 25.89 -2.10 -5.72
CA GLN A 94 25.22 -3.36 -5.41
C GLN A 94 24.58 -3.34 -4.01
N GLY A 95 25.24 -2.70 -3.03
CA GLY A 95 24.66 -2.48 -1.71
C GLY A 95 23.37 -1.65 -1.75
N MET A 96 23.30 -0.63 -2.60
CA MET A 96 22.07 0.17 -2.79
C MET A 96 20.95 -0.65 -3.46
N ALA A 97 21.28 -1.49 -4.43
CA ALA A 97 20.31 -2.42 -5.03
C ALA A 97 19.73 -3.37 -3.96
N ASP A 98 20.59 -4.00 -3.16
CA ASP A 98 20.17 -4.90 -2.07
C ASP A 98 19.29 -4.22 -1.02
N GLU A 99 19.50 -2.92 -0.76
CA GLU A 99 18.68 -2.12 0.14
C GLU A 99 17.28 -1.89 -0.44
N HIS A 100 17.18 -1.46 -1.69
CA HIS A 100 15.88 -1.27 -2.35
C HIS A 100 15.09 -2.58 -2.53
N TRP A 101 15.79 -3.69 -2.78
CA TRP A 101 15.16 -5.00 -2.80
C TRP A 101 14.57 -5.37 -1.42
N LYS A 102 15.29 -5.08 -0.32
CA LYS A 102 14.77 -5.30 1.04
C LYS A 102 13.58 -4.41 1.37
N GLU A 103 13.63 -3.13 0.98
CA GLU A 103 12.51 -2.20 1.15
C GLU A 103 11.28 -2.68 0.37
N ALA A 104 11.45 -3.13 -0.87
CA ALA A 104 10.36 -3.70 -1.68
C ALA A 104 9.74 -4.93 -1.00
N LEU A 105 10.56 -5.83 -0.45
CA LEU A 105 10.08 -7.00 0.29
C LEU A 105 9.35 -6.62 1.58
N ASP A 106 9.81 -5.60 2.29
CA ASP A 106 9.14 -5.12 3.50
C ASP A 106 7.79 -4.49 3.18
N LEU A 107 7.71 -3.74 2.08
CA LEU A 107 6.46 -3.16 1.59
C LEU A 107 5.43 -4.24 1.21
N VAL A 108 5.87 -5.31 0.53
CA VAL A 108 5.00 -6.45 0.19
C VAL A 108 4.50 -7.16 1.45
N LYS A 109 5.37 -7.37 2.44
CA LYS A 109 4.97 -7.94 3.74
C LYS A 109 3.96 -7.04 4.45
N HIS A 110 4.20 -5.72 4.44
CA HIS A 110 3.28 -4.75 5.04
C HIS A 110 1.90 -4.79 4.37
N ALA A 111 1.86 -4.83 3.03
CA ALA A 111 0.62 -4.96 2.28
C ALA A 111 -0.13 -6.26 2.62
N ALA A 112 0.60 -7.40 2.68
CA ALA A 112 0.01 -8.69 3.03
C ALA A 112 -0.57 -8.72 4.46
N MET A 113 0.12 -8.09 5.43
CA MET A 113 -0.36 -7.98 6.83
C MET A 113 -1.66 -7.15 6.94
N ARG A 114 -1.89 -6.23 5.99
CA ARG A 114 -3.13 -5.44 5.89
C ARG A 114 -4.21 -6.11 5.06
N GLY A 115 -4.00 -7.35 4.59
CA GLY A 115 -4.93 -8.06 3.72
C GLY A 115 -5.03 -7.49 2.31
N LEU A 116 -4.11 -6.60 1.92
CA LEU A 116 -3.99 -6.09 0.56
C LEU A 116 -3.30 -7.12 -0.34
N LYS A 117 -3.60 -7.06 -1.63
CA LYS A 117 -3.00 -7.94 -2.65
C LYS A 117 -2.10 -7.08 -3.54
N PRO A 118 -0.80 -6.94 -3.20
CA PRO A 118 0.10 -6.08 -3.97
C PRO A 118 0.20 -6.60 -5.41
N LYS A 119 0.12 -5.71 -6.38
CA LYS A 119 0.20 -6.06 -7.79
C LYS A 119 1.60 -5.79 -8.29
N ILE A 120 2.35 -6.86 -8.56
CA ILE A 120 3.72 -6.74 -9.08
C ILE A 120 3.67 -6.49 -10.60
N TRP A 121 3.27 -5.29 -10.98
CA TRP A 121 3.44 -4.81 -12.35
C TRP A 121 4.64 -3.88 -12.36
N VAL A 122 5.69 -4.26 -13.10
CA VAL A 122 6.68 -3.28 -13.52
C VAL A 122 5.95 -2.35 -14.48
N GLN A 123 5.45 -1.24 -13.93
CA GLN A 123 4.89 -0.16 -14.72
C GLN A 123 6.05 0.40 -15.54
N ALA A 124 6.20 -0.08 -16.78
CA ALA A 124 6.87 0.66 -17.81
C ALA A 124 6.03 1.90 -18.09
N LYS A 125 6.08 2.88 -17.18
CA LYS A 125 5.51 4.20 -17.40
C LYS A 125 6.41 4.84 -18.44
N VAL A 126 6.14 4.55 -19.71
CA VAL A 126 6.66 5.30 -20.84
C VAL A 126 6.30 6.75 -20.56
N ARG A 127 7.29 7.55 -20.15
CA ARG A 127 7.21 9.00 -20.10
C ARG A 127 7.03 9.47 -21.55
N GLY A 128 5.79 9.43 -22.03
CA GLY A 128 5.42 9.69 -23.40
C GLY A 128 4.14 10.49 -23.46
N LYS A 129 4.32 11.82 -23.51
CA LYS A 129 3.47 12.91 -24.05
C LYS A 129 3.66 14.12 -23.14
N GLY A 130 4.42 15.15 -23.51
CA GLY A 130 4.40 15.80 -24.82
C GLY A 130 3.13 16.63 -24.91
N GLY A 131 3.28 17.95 -24.76
CA GLY A 131 2.17 18.89 -24.71
C GLY A 131 1.43 19.11 -26.04
N ARG A 132 0.53 20.10 -26.00
CA ARG A 132 -0.58 20.43 -26.92
C ARG A 132 -1.75 19.45 -26.78
N GLU A 133 -2.98 19.94 -26.59
CA GLU A 133 -3.61 21.10 -27.24
C GLU A 133 -4.21 22.11 -26.25
#